data_AF-A0A7I7P7X2-F1
#
_entry.id   AF-A0A7I7P7X2-F1
#
_cell.length_a   1.000
_cell.length_b   1.000
_cell.length_c   1.000
_cell.angle_alpha   90.00
_cell.angle_beta   90.00
_cell.angle_gamma   90.00
#
_symmetry.space_group_name_H-M   'P 1'
#
loop_
_entity.id
_entity.type
_entity.pdbx_description
1 polymer ?
#
loop_
_entity_poly.entity_id
_entity_poly.type
_entity_poly.pdbx_seq_one_letter_code
_entity_poly.pdbx_strand_id
1 'polypeptide(L)'
;MRTKKKVDLERLAAALPDYPYAYLVTVDDDYRVHTVTVEPRLSGATIDVGLIGGRTRQNLAQRRDVTLLWPPTEPGGYSLIVDGTAEVGPENRAGDAVGLTVVPSRALLHREADPDSPGAARGCLHDCVVFSLPA
;
A
#
# COMPACT_ATOMS: atom_id res chain seq x y z
N MET A 1 17.32 12.06 12.16
CA MET A 1 16.08 11.65 11.47
C MET A 1 16.39 11.58 9.97
N ARG A 2 16.31 10.40 9.33
CA ARG A 2 16.58 10.28 7.88
C ARG A 2 15.50 11.06 7.13
N THR A 3 15.87 11.96 6.22
CA THR A 3 14.90 12.71 5.39
C THR A 3 14.00 11.72 4.65
N LYS A 4 12.68 11.82 4.86
CA LYS A 4 11.71 10.95 4.19
C LYS A 4 11.70 11.33 2.70
N LYS A 5 12.28 10.49 1.86
CA LYS A 5 12.25 10.69 0.40
C LYS A 5 10.81 10.62 -0.09
N LYS A 6 10.48 11.47 -1.07
CA LYS A 6 9.16 11.45 -1.73
C LYS A 6 9.00 10.17 -2.53
N VAL A 7 7.79 9.62 -2.54
CA VAL A 7 7.43 8.47 -3.39
C VAL A 7 7.53 8.87 -4.86
N ASP A 8 8.11 7.99 -5.65
CA ASP A 8 8.11 8.10 -7.11
C ASP A 8 6.79 7.58 -7.66
N LEU A 9 5.85 8.51 -7.87
CA LEU A 9 4.49 8.20 -8.32
C LEU A 9 4.45 7.71 -9.78
N GLU A 10 5.41 8.11 -10.61
CA GLU A 10 5.49 7.64 -12.00
C GLU A 10 5.87 6.16 -12.05
N ARG A 11 6.88 5.76 -11.25
CA ARG A 11 7.24 4.34 -11.13
C ARG A 11 6.13 3.51 -10.49
N LEU A 12 5.42 4.06 -9.51
CA LEU A 12 4.25 3.39 -8.94
C LEU A 12 3.14 3.21 -9.98
N ALA A 13 2.82 4.25 -10.75
CA ALA A 13 1.84 4.19 -11.82
C ALA A 13 2.19 3.14 -12.88
N ALA A 14 3.48 3.04 -13.22
CA ALA A 14 3.98 2.07 -14.20
C ALA A 14 3.90 0.61 -13.71
N ALA A 15 4.04 0.37 -12.39
CA ALA A 15 4.00 -0.97 -11.81
C ALA A 15 2.57 -1.49 -11.57
N LEU A 16 1.64 -0.61 -11.18
CA LEU A 16 0.28 -1.01 -10.78
C LEU A 16 -0.51 -1.86 -11.79
N PRO A 17 -0.40 -1.71 -13.12
CA PRO A 17 -1.10 -2.56 -14.09
C PRO A 17 -0.82 -4.06 -13.93
N ASP A 18 0.33 -4.44 -13.39
CA ASP A 18 0.71 -5.84 -13.17
C ASP A 18 0.04 -6.43 -11.91
N TYR A 19 -0.61 -5.62 -11.07
CA TYR A 19 -1.15 -6.04 -9.78
C TYR A 19 -2.67 -5.81 -9.69
N PRO A 20 -3.50 -6.84 -9.95
CA PRO A 20 -4.95 -6.66 -10.16
C PRO A 20 -5.75 -6.32 -8.91
N TYR A 21 -5.27 -6.68 -7.71
CA TYR A 21 -5.94 -6.39 -6.44
C TYR A 21 -4.92 -6.20 -5.32
N ALA A 22 -5.34 -5.54 -4.25
CA ALA A 22 -4.57 -5.40 -3.03
C ALA A 22 -5.36 -5.85 -1.81
N TYR A 23 -4.64 -6.07 -0.73
CA TYR A 23 -5.16 -6.13 0.61
C TYR A 23 -4.98 -4.77 1.28
N LEU A 24 -6.08 -4.14 1.67
CA LEU A 24 -6.05 -3.00 2.59
C LEU A 24 -5.92 -3.54 4.01
N VAL A 25 -4.82 -3.17 4.66
CA VAL A 25 -4.50 -3.52 6.04
C VAL A 25 -4.72 -2.28 6.91
N THR A 26 -5.66 -2.40 7.84
CA THR A 26 -5.93 -1.40 8.88
C THR A 26 -5.72 -2.02 10.25
N VAL A 27 -5.62 -1.18 11.29
CA VAL A 27 -5.41 -1.63 12.66
C VAL A 27 -6.42 -0.94 13.57
N ASP A 28 -7.01 -1.69 14.49
CA ASP A 28 -7.91 -1.13 15.51
C ASP A 28 -7.13 -0.53 16.70
N ASP A 29 -7.85 -0.03 17.71
CA ASP A 29 -7.23 0.59 18.88
C ASP A 29 -6.46 -0.41 19.75
N ASP A 30 -6.86 -1.69 19.73
CA ASP A 30 -6.21 -2.80 20.42
C ASP A 30 -5.00 -3.36 19.66
N TYR A 31 -4.59 -2.72 18.56
CA TYR A 31 -3.51 -3.17 17.68
C TYR A 31 -3.80 -4.48 16.95
N ARG A 32 -5.08 -4.84 16.75
CA ARG A 32 -5.48 -5.98 15.92
C ARG A 32 -5.63 -5.56 14.47
N VAL A 33 -5.09 -6.39 13.59
CA VAL A 33 -5.14 -6.18 12.14
C VAL A 33 -6.51 -6.55 11.59
N HIS A 34 -7.03 -5.72 10.71
CA HIS A 34 -8.16 -6.01 9.84
C HIS A 34 -7.74 -5.87 8.38
N THR A 35 -7.98 -6.92 7.61
CA THR A 35 -7.56 -7.02 6.21
C THR A 35 -8.77 -7.23 5.31
N VAL A 36 -8.86 -6.47 4.23
CA VAL A 36 -9.91 -6.61 3.20
C VAL A 36 -9.31 -6.51 1.81
N THR A 37 -9.86 -7.28 0.87
CA THR A 37 -9.47 -7.19 -0.55
C THR A 37 -10.10 -5.95 -1.19
N VAL A 38 -9.31 -5.24 -1.99
CA VAL A 38 -9.68 -4.01 -2.70
C VAL A 38 -9.06 -3.98 -4.10
N GLU A 39 -9.60 -3.16 -5.01
CA GLU A 39 -9.07 -2.93 -6.36
C GLU A 39 -8.62 -1.47 -6.54
N PRO A 40 -7.57 -1.05 -5.81
CA PRO A 40 -7.15 0.34 -5.75
C PRO A 40 -6.57 0.83 -7.07
N ARG A 41 -6.80 2.10 -7.40
CA ARG A 41 -6.27 2.77 -8.59
C ARG A 41 -5.52 4.03 -8.21
N LEU A 42 -4.37 4.27 -8.82
CA LEU A 42 -3.69 5.55 -8.68
C LEU A 42 -4.45 6.63 -9.45
N SER A 43 -4.76 7.73 -8.77
CA SER A 43 -5.40 8.92 -9.32
C SER A 43 -4.61 10.15 -8.87
N GLY A 44 -3.83 10.72 -9.79
CA GLY A 44 -2.91 11.81 -9.47
C GLY A 44 -1.88 11.40 -8.42
N ALA A 45 -1.95 12.01 -7.24
CA ALA A 45 -1.04 11.77 -6.12
C ALA A 45 -1.58 10.81 -5.05
N THR A 46 -2.81 10.31 -5.23
CA THR A 46 -3.50 9.47 -4.25
C THR A 46 -3.89 8.14 -4.86
N ILE A 47 -3.97 7.11 -4.02
CA ILE A 47 -4.54 5.83 -4.40
C ILE A 47 -6.00 5.82 -3.98
N ASP A 48 -6.90 5.79 -4.95
CA ASP A 48 -8.33 5.60 -4.72
C ASP A 48 -8.59 4.12 -4.44
N VAL A 49 -9.09 3.82 -3.25
CA VAL A 49 -9.41 2.46 -2.80
C VAL A 49 -10.89 2.13 -3.07
N GLY A 50 -11.71 3.14 -3.39
CA GLY A 50 -13.15 2.99 -3.57
C GLY A 50 -13.91 2.99 -2.24
N LEU A 51 -15.04 2.28 -2.22
CA LEU A 51 -15.94 2.25 -1.06
C LEU A 51 -15.44 1.29 0.02
N ILE A 52 -15.50 1.72 1.28
CA ILE A 52 -15.15 0.91 2.44
C ILE A 52 -16.35 0.65 3.36
N GLY A 53 -16.32 -0.50 4.04
CA GLY A 53 -17.31 -0.88 5.04
C GLY A 53 -17.04 -0.32 6.44
N GLY A 54 -18.01 -0.52 7.34
CA GLY A 54 -18.02 0.07 8.68
C GLY A 54 -16.79 -0.27 9.55
N ARG A 55 -16.25 -1.49 9.49
CA ARG A 55 -15.07 -1.89 10.29
C ARG A 55 -13.82 -1.11 9.88
N THR A 56 -13.52 -1.05 8.58
CA THR A 56 -12.42 -0.24 8.05
C THR A 56 -12.61 1.22 8.45
N ARG A 57 -13.80 1.77 8.28
CA ARG A 57 -14.11 3.15 8.66
C ARG A 57 -13.88 3.41 10.16
N GLN A 58 -14.31 2.50 11.04
CA GLN A 58 -14.11 2.60 12.48
C GLN A 58 -12.62 2.65 12.83
N ASN A 59 -11.81 1.76 12.25
CA ASN A 59 -10.37 1.74 12.46
C ASN A 59 -9.73 3.08 12.00
N LEU A 60 -10.11 3.56 10.81
CA LEU A 60 -9.57 4.78 10.21
C LEU A 60 -9.94 6.07 10.97
N ALA A 61 -11.02 6.06 11.75
CA ALA A 61 -11.39 7.19 12.59
C ALA A 61 -10.33 7.48 13.67
N GLN A 62 -9.60 6.46 14.12
CA GLN A 62 -8.59 6.56 15.16
C GLN A 62 -7.17 6.43 14.61
N ARG A 63 -6.97 5.57 13.59
CA ARG A 63 -5.67 5.25 13.01
C ARG A 63 -5.71 5.36 11.49
N ARG A 64 -5.18 6.47 10.97
CA ARG A 64 -5.18 6.75 9.52
C ARG A 64 -4.06 6.09 8.75
N ASP A 65 -3.02 5.61 9.42
CA ASP A 65 -1.91 4.94 8.73
C ASP A 65 -2.34 3.53 8.31
N VAL A 66 -2.14 3.23 7.03
CA VAL A 66 -2.56 1.99 6.40
C VAL A 66 -1.46 1.43 5.51
N THR A 67 -1.54 0.12 5.26
CA THR A 67 -0.75 -0.54 4.23
C THR A 67 -1.69 -1.11 3.18
N LEU A 68 -1.38 -0.84 1.91
CA LEU A 68 -1.91 -1.57 0.77
C LEU A 68 -0.84 -2.57 0.32
N LEU A 69 -1.20 -3.86 0.30
CA LEU A 69 -0.32 -4.93 -0.13
C LEU A 69 -0.93 -5.63 -1.34
N TRP A 70 -0.29 -5.48 -2.50
CA TRP A 70 -0.62 -6.30 -3.65
C TRP A 70 0.26 -7.56 -3.60
N PRO A 71 -0.35 -8.76 -3.56
CA PRO A 71 0.40 -10.01 -3.55
C PRO A 71 1.15 -10.21 -4.88
N PRO A 72 2.15 -11.09 -4.92
CA PRO A 72 2.83 -11.40 -6.17
C PRO A 72 1.88 -12.13 -7.12
N THR A 73 2.05 -11.89 -8.42
CA THR A 73 1.26 -12.54 -9.47
C THR A 73 1.63 -14.00 -9.71
N GLU A 74 2.83 -14.39 -9.26
CA GLU A 74 3.37 -15.74 -9.37
C GLU A 74 4.22 -16.09 -8.14
N PRO A 75 4.40 -17.39 -7.82
CA PRO A 75 5.29 -17.82 -6.73
C PRO A 75 6.72 -17.27 -6.90
N GLY A 76 7.26 -16.65 -5.85
CA GLY A 76 8.59 -16.01 -5.87
C GLY A 76 8.64 -14.62 -6.52
N GLY A 77 7.51 -14.15 -7.07
CA GLY A 77 7.38 -12.80 -7.63
C GLY A 77 7.46 -11.70 -6.57
N TYR A 78 7.54 -10.46 -7.03
CA TYR A 78 7.47 -9.30 -6.15
C TYR A 78 6.05 -9.07 -5.64
N SER A 79 5.91 -8.78 -4.35
CA SER A 79 4.75 -8.06 -3.81
C SER A 79 4.99 -6.56 -3.97
N LEU A 80 3.96 -5.80 -4.31
CA LEU A 80 3.99 -4.34 -4.20
C LEU A 80 3.39 -3.93 -2.85
N ILE A 81 4.11 -3.12 -2.10
CA ILE A 81 3.70 -2.64 -0.78
C ILE A 81 3.70 -1.12 -0.79
N VAL A 82 2.57 -0.52 -0.43
CA VAL A 82 2.43 0.92 -0.25
C VAL A 82 1.94 1.21 1.17
N ASP A 83 2.73 1.96 1.93
CA ASP A 83 2.28 2.53 3.20
C ASP A 83 1.83 3.97 2.95
N GLY A 84 0.73 4.37 3.57
CA GLY A 84 0.19 5.70 3.38
C GLY A 84 -0.76 6.14 4.47
N THR A 85 -1.24 7.37 4.33
CA THR A 85 -2.24 7.95 5.24
C THR A 85 -3.58 7.99 4.53
N ALA A 86 -4.60 7.43 5.17
CA ALA A 86 -5.96 7.37 4.68
C ALA A 86 -6.73 8.68 4.85
N GLU A 87 -7.48 9.03 3.81
CA GLU A 87 -8.46 10.11 3.80
C GLU A 87 -9.84 9.52 3.46
N VAL A 88 -10.75 9.61 4.42
CA VAL A 88 -12.12 9.13 4.27
C VAL A 88 -12.98 10.26 3.71
N GLY A 89 -13.66 9.99 2.59
CA GLY A 89 -14.58 10.92 1.94
C GLY A 89 -15.86 11.16 2.75
N PRO A 90 -16.71 12.11 2.30
CA PRO A 90 -17.98 12.40 2.97
C PRO A 90 -18.93 11.20 2.91
N GLU A 91 -19.85 11.13 3.86
CA GLU A 91 -20.90 10.12 3.89
C GLU A 91 -21.79 10.20 2.64
N ASN A 92 -22.07 9.05 2.03
CA ASN A 92 -23.11 8.98 1.01
C ASN A 92 -24.50 8.92 1.68
N ARG A 93 -25.57 9.15 0.92
CA ARG A 93 -26.95 9.13 1.46
C ARG A 93 -27.40 7.77 2.02
N ALA A 94 -26.68 6.69 1.71
CA ALA A 94 -26.98 5.34 2.21
C ALA A 94 -26.32 5.04 3.57
N GLY A 95 -25.35 5.86 4.01
CA GLY A 95 -24.77 5.85 5.36
C GLY A 95 -23.85 4.67 5.70
N ASP A 96 -23.80 3.64 4.85
CA ASP A 96 -23.09 2.38 5.10
C ASP A 96 -21.75 2.26 4.36
N ALA A 97 -21.54 3.06 3.32
CA ALA A 97 -20.32 3.05 2.51
C ALA A 97 -19.76 4.47 2.30
N VAL A 98 -18.45 4.63 2.49
CA VAL A 98 -17.72 5.90 2.25
C VAL A 98 -16.55 5.66 1.32
N GLY A 99 -16.20 6.65 0.51
CA GLY A 99 -15.01 6.60 -0.32
C GLY A 99 -13.73 6.69 0.53
N LEU A 100 -12.68 5.99 0.12
CA LEU A 100 -11.37 6.03 0.74
C LEU A 100 -10.30 6.34 -0.30
N THR A 101 -9.45 7.33 0.00
CA THR A 101 -8.19 7.55 -0.71
C THR A 101 -7.02 7.39 0.25
N VAL A 102 -5.84 7.07 -0.29
CA VAL A 102 -4.60 6.92 0.46
C VAL A 102 -3.52 7.79 -0.16
N VAL A 103 -2.89 8.65 0.64
CA VAL A 103 -1.71 9.41 0.25
C VAL A 103 -0.47 8.54 0.48
N PRO A 104 0.24 8.08 -0.57
CA PRO A 104 1.39 7.21 -0.43
C PRO A 104 2.53 7.93 0.29
N SER A 105 3.08 7.27 1.30
CA SER A 105 4.20 7.77 2.08
C SER A 105 5.46 6.90 1.92
N ARG A 106 5.28 5.67 1.43
CA ARG A 106 6.32 4.74 1.01
C ARG A 106 5.74 3.80 -0.04
N ALA A 107 6.52 3.45 -1.07
CA ALA A 107 6.19 2.40 -2.00
C ALA A 107 7.44 1.56 -2.30
N LEU A 108 7.30 0.23 -2.32
CA LEU A 108 8.37 -0.67 -2.73
C LEU A 108 7.85 -1.97 -3.34
N LEU A 109 8.68 -2.57 -4.17
CA LEU A 109 8.59 -3.99 -4.46
C LEU A 109 9.38 -4.78 -3.42
N HIS A 110 8.84 -5.92 -2.99
CA HIS A 110 9.45 -6.81 -2.02
C HIS A 110 9.28 -8.27 -2.41
N ARG A 111 10.35 -9.05 -2.31
CA ARG A 111 10.35 -10.52 -2.35
C ARG A 111 11.51 -11.07 -1.53
N GLU A 112 11.54 -12.38 -1.34
CA GLU A 112 12.76 -13.07 -0.90
C GLU A 112 13.89 -12.84 -1.90
N ALA A 113 15.11 -12.64 -1.41
CA ALA A 113 16.24 -12.43 -2.29
C ALA A 113 16.46 -13.66 -3.16
N ASP A 114 16.61 -13.46 -4.47
CA ASP A 114 17.15 -14.50 -5.33
C ASP A 114 18.58 -14.84 -4.83
N PRO A 115 18.90 -16.12 -4.54
CA PRO A 115 20.22 -16.52 -4.06
C PRO A 115 21.38 -16.03 -4.96
N ASP A 116 21.12 -15.88 -6.26
CA ASP A 116 22.11 -15.42 -7.24
C ASP A 116 22.12 -13.89 -7.41
N SER A 117 21.29 -13.16 -6.68
CA SER A 117 21.26 -11.70 -6.74
C SER A 117 22.52 -11.06 -6.13
N PRO A 118 22.95 -9.88 -6.63
CA PRO A 118 23.99 -9.08 -5.97
C PRO A 118 23.63 -8.66 -4.54
N GLY A 119 22.35 -8.70 -4.17
CA GLY A 119 21.88 -8.46 -2.80
C GLY A 119 22.20 -9.64 -1.89
N ALA A 120 21.86 -10.86 -2.31
CA ALA A 120 22.14 -12.09 -1.57
C ALA A 120 23.63 -12.32 -1.34
N ALA A 121 24.48 -12.02 -2.33
CA ALA A 121 25.95 -12.08 -2.18
C ALA A 121 26.50 -11.16 -1.08
N ARG A 122 25.74 -10.12 -0.68
CA ARG A 122 26.07 -9.19 0.42
C ARG A 122 25.33 -9.52 1.72
N GLY A 123 24.64 -10.66 1.78
CA GLY A 123 23.88 -11.11 2.94
C GLY A 123 22.48 -10.50 3.06
N CYS A 124 21.95 -9.85 2.01
CA CYS A 124 20.56 -9.39 2.03
C CYS A 124 19.62 -10.58 1.84
N LEU A 125 18.69 -10.78 2.77
CA LEU A 125 17.68 -11.86 2.71
C LEU A 125 16.49 -11.51 1.82
N HIS A 126 16.36 -10.25 1.41
CA HIS A 126 15.21 -9.75 0.66
C HIS A 126 15.64 -8.82 -0.48
N ASP A 127 15.01 -8.98 -1.63
CA ASP A 127 15.12 -8.04 -2.74
C ASP A 127 14.06 -6.94 -2.55
N CYS A 128 14.52 -5.72 -2.25
CA CYS A 128 13.66 -4.55 -2.10
C CYS A 128 13.97 -3.51 -3.16
N VAL A 129 12.97 -3.11 -3.95
CA VAL A 129 13.09 -2.01 -4.91
C VAL A 129 12.22 -0.85 -4.43
N VAL A 130 12.83 0.19 -3.86
CA VAL A 130 12.11 1.35 -3.35
C VAL A 130 11.77 2.31 -4.48
N PHE A 131 10.51 2.75 -4.53
CA PHE A 131 10.03 3.79 -5.46
C PHE A 131 10.15 5.15 -4.76
N SER A 132 11.34 5.72 -4.79
CA SER A 132 11.62 7.03 -4.20
C SER A 132 12.36 7.93 -5.18
N LEU A 133 11.97 9.20 -5.24
CA LEU A 133 12.73 10.21 -5.96
C LEU A 133 14.15 10.37 -5.39
N PRO A 134 15.12 10.81 -6.22
CA PRO A 134 16.42 11.25 -5.73
C PRO A 134 16.28 12.30 -4.61
N ALA A 135 17.27 12.35 -3.73
CA ALA A 135 17.31 13.35 -2.65
C ALA A 135 17.63 14.74 -3.20
#